data_AF-A0A759YJV8-F1
#
_entry.id   AF-A0A759YJV8-F1
#
_cell.length_a   1.000
_cell.length_b   1.000
_cell.length_c   1.000
_cell.angle_alpha   90.00
_cell.angle_beta   90.00
_cell.angle_gamma   90.00
#
_symmetry.space_group_name_H-M   'P 1'
#
loop_
_entity.id
_entity.type
_entity.pdbx_description
1 polymer ?
#
loop_
_entity_poly.entity_id
_entity_poly.type
_entity_poly.pdbx_seq_one_letter_code
_entity_poly.pdbx_strand_id
1 'polypeptide(L)' 'MKPAFACILCENVANGNQCRIRERHINPDRSLLDNITGPDDERIIFLTDGSQIRARNIRREITIEPTPYPPKKQQGGNI' A
#
# COMPACT_ATOMS: atom_id res chain seq x y z
N MET A 1 -20.75 -4.39 -4.99
CA MET A 1 -19.64 -4.45 -4.00
C MET A 1 -18.53 -3.55 -4.52
N LYS A 2 -17.99 -2.62 -3.73
CA LYS A 2 -16.83 -1.83 -4.19
C LYS A 2 -15.59 -2.72 -4.16
N PRO A 3 -14.70 -2.67 -5.15
CA PRO A 3 -13.44 -3.39 -5.10
C PRO A 3 -12.63 -2.90 -3.89
N ALA A 4 -12.08 -3.84 -3.14
CA ALA A 4 -11.15 -3.58 -2.06
C ALA A 4 -9.82 -4.25 -2.40
N PHE A 5 -8.73 -3.64 -2.00
CA PHE A 5 -7.38 -4.16 -2.20
C PHE A 5 -6.60 -4.11 -0.91
N ALA A 6 -5.76 -5.12 -0.70
CA ALA A 6 -4.89 -5.19 0.46
C ALA A 6 -3.56 -4.49 0.19
N CYS A 7 -3.07 -3.79 1.20
CA CYS A 7 -1.84 -3.02 1.19
C CYS A 7 -1.00 -3.37 2.40
N ILE A 8 0.31 -3.26 2.24
CA ILE A 8 1.26 -3.17 3.34
C ILE A 8 1.57 -1.69 3.57
N LEU A 9 1.37 -1.23 4.79
CA LEU A 9 1.87 0.04 5.28
C LEU A 9 3.11 -0.22 6.12
N CYS A 10 4.17 0.54 5.88
CA CYS A 10 5.42 0.42 6.61
C CYS A 10 6.19 1.74 6.62
N GLU A 11 7.26 1.81 7.40
CA GLU A 11 8.22 2.90 7.38
C GLU A 11 9.50 2.43 6.69
N ASN A 12 10.01 3.22 5.74
CA ASN A 12 11.30 2.95 5.11
C ASN A 12 12.43 3.34 6.08
N VAL A 13 13.23 2.36 6.48
CA VAL A 13 14.31 2.54 7.47
C VAL A 13 15.37 3.52 6.99
N ALA A 14 15.58 3.66 5.69
CA ALA A 14 16.64 4.52 5.14
C ALA A 14 16.34 6.02 5.31
N ASN A 15 15.06 6.42 5.32
CA ASN A 15 14.68 7.84 5.34
C ASN A 15 13.55 8.17 6.31
N GLY A 16 13.01 7.19 7.03
CA GLY A 16 11.89 7.36 7.96
C GLY A 16 10.54 7.63 7.29
N ASN A 17 10.45 7.56 5.96
CA ASN A 17 9.22 7.88 5.25
C ASN A 17 8.22 6.73 5.31
N GLN A 18 6.96 7.09 5.54
CA GLN A 18 5.87 6.14 5.45
C GLN A 18 5.63 5.74 3.98
N CYS A 19 5.52 4.43 3.77
CA CYS A 19 5.35 3.80 2.47
C CYS A 19 4.08 2.96 2.47
N ARG A 20 3.31 3.02 1.37
CA ARG A 20 2.13 2.18 1.16
C ARG A 20 2.27 1.38 -0.12
N ILE A 21 2.33 0.05 0.01
CA ILE A 21 2.63 -0.87 -1.08
C ILE A 21 1.43 -1.77 -1.28
N ARG A 22 0.88 -1.84 -2.49
CA ARG A 22 -0.19 -2.81 -2.80
C ARG A 22 0.41 -4.21 -2.77
N GLU A 23 -0.29 -5.18 -2.19
CA GLU A 23 0.24 -6.55 -2.06
C GLU A 23 0.60 -7.20 -3.39
N ARG A 24 -0.15 -6.89 -4.45
CA ARG A 24 0.15 -7.39 -5.81
C ARG A 24 1.51 -6.94 -6.36
N HIS A 25 2.15 -5.94 -5.75
CA HIS A 25 3.50 -5.48 -6.13
C HIS A 25 4.59 -6.06 -5.23
N ILE A 26 4.23 -6.85 -4.22
CA ILE A 26 5.16 -7.54 -3.33
C ILE A 26 5.42 -8.92 -3.90
N ASN A 27 6.69 -9.33 -3.92
CA ASN A 27 7.08 -10.70 -4.25
C ASN A 27 6.90 -11.56 -2.98
N PRO A 28 5.91 -12.47 -2.95
CA PRO A 28 5.61 -13.27 -1.76
C PRO A 28 6.66 -14.36 -1.50
N ASP A 29 7.35 -14.85 -2.53
CA ASP A 29 8.37 -15.90 -2.40
C ASP A 29 9.62 -15.39 -1.68
N ARG A 30 9.86 -14.08 -1.73
CA ARG A 30 11.04 -13.43 -1.16
C ARG A 30 10.73 -12.58 0.07
N SER A 31 9.48 -12.16 0.26
CA SER A 31 9.08 -11.26 1.35
C SER A 31 8.36 -12.04 2.45
N LEU A 32 9.06 -12.30 3.56
CA LEU A 32 8.50 -12.96 4.73
C LEU A 32 7.81 -11.95 5.65
N LEU A 33 6.49 -11.79 5.48
CA LEU A 33 5.67 -10.84 6.24
C LEU A 33 4.73 -11.49 7.26
N ASP A 34 4.68 -12.81 7.33
CA ASP A 34 3.73 -13.52 8.20
C ASP A 34 4.16 -13.57 9.68
N ASN A 35 5.43 -13.26 9.98
CA ASN A 35 6.03 -13.39 11.31
C ASN A 35 6.41 -12.03 11.93
N ILE A 36 5.65 -10.98 11.64
CA ILE A 36 5.86 -9.66 12.24
C ILE A 36 5.28 -9.70 13.66
N THR A 37 6.14 -9.52 14.66
CA THR A 37 5.80 -9.64 16.08
C THR A 37 5.72 -8.29 16.79
N GLY A 38 6.29 -7.22 16.20
CA GLY A 38 6.29 -5.89 16.79
C GLY A 38 6.56 -4.77 15.79
N PRO A 39 6.39 -3.50 16.22
CA PRO A 39 6.59 -2.33 15.36
C PRO A 39 8.06 -2.10 14.97
N ASP A 40 9.01 -2.63 15.75
CA ASP A 40 10.45 -2.49 15.47
C ASP A 40 11.01 -3.65 14.63
N ASP A 41 10.18 -4.63 14.28
CA ASP A 41 10.61 -5.74 13.43
C ASP A 41 10.94 -5.23 12.03
N GLU A 42 12.23 -5.24 11.72
CA GLU A 42 12.72 -4.89 10.39
C GLU A 42 12.63 -6.08 9.43
N ARG A 43 12.18 -5.82 8.21
CA ARG A 43 12.16 -6.79 7.10
C ARG A 43 12.61 -6.13 5.81
N ILE A 44 13.15 -6.94 4.91
CA ILE A 44 13.35 -6.55 3.51
C ILE A 44 12.11 -6.97 2.73
N ILE A 45 11.42 -6.00 2.16
CA ILE A 45 10.29 -6.22 1.25
C ILE A 45 10.84 -6.21 -0.17
N PHE A 46 10.69 -7.32 -0.89
CA PHE A 46 11.06 -7.43 -2.29
C PHE A 46 9.85 -7.11 -3.15
N LEU A 47 10.02 -6.19 -4.09
CA LEU A 47 8.97 -5.80 -5.03
C LEU A 47 9.09 -6.60 -6.32
N THR A 48 7.96 -6.74 -7.02
CA THR A 48 7.88 -7.48 -8.29
C THR A 48 8.67 -6.82 -9.42
N ASP A 49 8.98 -5.53 -9.30
CA ASP A 49 9.84 -4.79 -10.23
C ASP A 49 11.36 -5.01 -9.98
N GLY A 50 11.71 -5.84 -8.99
CA GLY A 50 13.09 -6.14 -8.62
C GLY A 50 13.70 -5.19 -7.60
N SER A 51 13.01 -4.10 -7.24
CA SER A 51 13.46 -3.21 -6.17
C SER A 51 13.23 -3.81 -4.77
N GLN A 52 13.89 -3.24 -3.77
CA GLN A 52 13.77 -3.70 -2.39
C GLN A 52 13.67 -2.53 -1.41
N ILE A 53 12.91 -2.72 -0.34
CA ILE A 53 12.71 -1.73 0.71
C ILE A 53 13.05 -2.37 2.05
N ARG A 54 13.97 -1.77 2.80
CA ARG A 54 14.16 -2.10 4.22
C ARG A 54 13.10 -1.37 5.02
N ALA A 55 12.21 -2.12 5.65
CA ALA A 55 11.00 -1.61 6.25
C ALA A 55 10.88 -2.02 7.72
N ARG A 56 10.27 -1.14 8.54
CA ARG A 56 9.80 -1.44 9.91
C ARG A 56 8.36 -0.99 10.08
N ASN A 57 7.78 -1.22 11.26
CA ASN A 57 6.41 -0.85 11.60
C ASN A 57 5.40 -1.34 10.55
N ILE A 58 5.58 -2.60 10.15
CA ILE A 58 4.92 -3.20 9.00
C ILE A 58 3.53 -3.68 9.44
N ARG A 59 2.49 -3.25 8.74
CA ARG A 59 1.10 -3.65 9.00
C ARG A 59 0.30 -3.83 7.72
N ARG A 60 -0.65 -4.77 7.75
CA ARG A 60 -1.55 -5.07 6.63
C ARG A 60 -2.83 -4.25 6.76
N GLU A 61 -3.25 -3.58 5.70
CA GLU A 61 -4.45 -2.75 5.64
C GLU A 61 -5.31 -3.11 4.43
N ILE A 62 -6.63 -3.21 4.63
CA ILE A 62 -7.59 -3.33 3.52
C ILE A 62 -8.06 -1.92 3.14
N THR A 63 -7.84 -1.55 1.88
CA THR A 63 -8.28 -0.26 1.33
C THR A 63 -9.44 -0.48 0.38
N ILE A 64 -10.53 0.25 0.56
CA ILE A 64 -11.66 0.27 -0.38
C ILE A 64 -11.27 1.21 -1.52
N GLU A 65 -11.42 0.78 -2.78
CA GLU A 65 -11.15 1.67 -3.90
C GLU A 65 -12.04 2.92 -3.80
N PRO A 66 -11.46 4.12 -3.93
CA PRO A 66 -12.26 5.32 -4.04
C PRO A 66 -13.08 5.17 -5.32
N THR A 67 -14.41 5.16 -5.17
CA THR A 67 -15.30 5.33 -6.33
C THR A 67 -14.91 6.64 -6.99
N PRO A 68 -14.48 6.63 -8.27
CA PRO A 68 -14.28 7.86 -9.00
C PRO A 68 -15.62 8.59 -8.94
N TYR A 69 -15.67 9.75 -8.28
CA TYR A 69 -16.81 10.63 -8.45
C TYR A 69 -16.66 11.20 -9.86
N PRO A 70 -17.52 10.83 -10.84
CA PRO A 70 -17.56 11.61 -12.05
C PRO A 70 -17.94 13.03 -11.61
N PRO A 71 -17.16 14.07 -11.95
CA PRO A 71 -17.61 15.43 -11.72
C PRO A 71 -18.95 15.55 -12.43
N LYS A 72 -20.02 15.86 -11.68
CA LYS A 72 -21.30 16.23 -12.28
C LYS A 72 -20.97 17.41 -13.21
N LYS A 73 -21.05 17.19 -14.52
CA LYS A 73 -21.14 18.29 -15.47
C LYS A 73 -22.31 19.13 -14.99
N GLN A 74 -22.04 20.34 -14.49
CA GLN A 74 -23.08 21.35 -14.36
C GLN A 74 -23.56 21.65 -15.77
N GLN A 75 -24.65 21.00 -16.14
CA GLN A 75 -25.41 21.31 -17.33
C GLN A 75 -26.57 22.17 -16.87
N GLY A 76 -26.57 23.43 -17.31
CA GLY A 76 -27.65 24.40 -17.07
C GLY A 76 -27.14 25.65 -16.34
N GLY A 77 -27.20 26.84 -16.91
CA GLY A 77 -27.78 27.23 -18.19
C GLY A 77 -27.48 28.70 -18.45
N ASN A 78 -27.49 29.09 -19.72
CA ASN A 78 -27.58 30.48 -20.14
C ASN A 78 -28.77 31.14 -19.47
N ILE A 79 -28.53 32.28 -18.82
CA ILE A 79 -29.42 33.44 -18.80
C ILE A 79 -28.54 34.69 -18.76
#